data_AF-A0A519WP76-F1
#
_entry.id   AF-A0A519WP76-F1
#
_cell.length_a   1.000
_cell.length_b   1.000
_cell.length_c   1.000
_cell.angle_alpha   90.00
_cell.angle_beta   90.00
_cell.angle_gamma   90.00
#
_symmetry.space_group_name_H-M   'P 1'
#
loop_
_entity.id
_entity.type
_entity.pdbx_description
1 polymer ?
#
loop_
_entity_poly.entity_id
_entity_poly.type
_entity_poly.pdbx_seq_one_letter_code
_entity_poly.pdbx_strand_id
1 'polypeptide(L)' 'MTGIQLFEYHLAFRDYSGTDRDDYAQTLETAFSIFGNDVYSKLEQAEKEDKKIELIEDSSVEGAPTGMKLI' A
#
# COMPACT_ATOMS: atom_id res chain seq x y z
N MET A 1 -13.27 2.21 -7.83
CA MET A 1 -13.68 1.54 -6.57
C MET A 1 -13.42 2.50 -5.41
N THR A 2 -14.05 2.31 -4.25
CA THR A 2 -13.68 3.06 -3.02
C THR A 2 -12.35 2.55 -2.47
N GLY A 3 -11.68 3.32 -1.61
CA GLY A 3 -10.38 2.96 -1.04
C GLY A 3 -10.42 1.67 -0.23
N ILE A 4 -11.52 1.43 0.49
CA ILE A 4 -11.76 0.18 1.21
C ILE A 4 -11.88 -0.99 0.23
N GLN A 5 -12.68 -0.85 -0.83
CA GLN A 5 -12.84 -1.88 -1.85
C GLN A 5 -11.54 -2.16 -2.61
N LEU A 6 -10.74 -1.14 -2.91
CA LEU A 6 -9.42 -1.28 -3.53
C LEU A 6 -8.47 -2.06 -2.61
N PHE A 7 -8.47 -1.72 -1.32
CA PHE A 7 -7.66 -2.39 -0.33
C PHE A 7 -8.03 -3.88 -0.19
N GLU A 8 -9.31 -4.18 -0.02
CA GLU A 8 -9.83 -5.57 0.05
C GLU A 8 -9.53 -6.35 -1.23
N TYR A 9 -9.71 -5.72 -2.41
CA TYR A 9 -9.39 -6.31 -3.69
C TYR A 9 -7.91 -6.70 -3.78
N HIS A 10 -7.00 -5.80 -3.40
CA HIS A 10 -5.57 -6.09 -3.46
C HIS A 10 -5.13 -7.11 -2.41
N LEU A 11 -5.69 -7.05 -1.18
CA LEU A 11 -5.39 -8.01 -0.13
C LEU A 11 -5.81 -9.44 -0.47
N ALA A 12 -6.83 -9.62 -1.32
CA ALA A 12 -7.23 -10.94 -1.78
C ALA A 12 -6.13 -11.67 -2.59
N PHE A 13 -5.09 -10.97 -3.04
CA PHE A 13 -3.93 -11.56 -3.72
C PHE A 13 -2.77 -11.89 -2.77
N ARG A 14 -2.90 -11.68 -1.46
CA ARG A 14 -1.89 -12.08 -0.48
C ARG A 14 -1.85 -13.60 -0.39
N ASP A 15 -0.81 -14.21 -0.95
CA ASP A 15 -0.65 -15.67 -1.02
C ASP A 15 0.76 -16.15 -0.68
N TYR A 16 1.68 -15.24 -0.32
CA TYR A 16 3.08 -15.51 0.01
C TYR A 16 3.88 -16.16 -1.13
N SER A 17 3.42 -15.99 -2.38
CA SER A 17 4.13 -16.45 -3.57
C SER A 17 5.33 -15.59 -3.94
N GLY A 18 5.41 -14.35 -3.45
CA GLY A 18 6.41 -13.36 -3.87
C GLY A 18 6.20 -12.89 -5.32
N THR A 19 4.98 -12.96 -5.83
CA THR A 19 4.61 -12.34 -7.11
C THR A 19 4.38 -10.84 -6.93
N ASP A 20 4.47 -10.05 -8.01
CA ASP A 20 4.21 -8.60 -7.97
C ASP A 20 2.87 -8.21 -7.31
N ARG A 21 1.86 -9.09 -7.37
CA ARG A 21 0.55 -8.84 -6.74
C ARG A 21 0.57 -9.16 -5.25
N ASP A 22 1.25 -10.23 -4.85
CA ASP A 22 1.46 -10.59 -3.45
C ASP A 22 2.34 -9.55 -2.73
N ASP A 23 3.43 -9.13 -3.36
CA ASP A 23 4.33 -8.07 -2.86
C ASP A 23 3.59 -6.74 -2.70
N TYR A 24 2.73 -6.41 -3.66
CA TYR A 24 1.90 -5.21 -3.54
C TYR A 24 0.86 -5.34 -2.43
N ALA A 25 0.23 -6.51 -2.26
CA ALA A 25 -0.66 -6.77 -1.14
C ALA A 25 0.05 -6.62 0.21
N GLN A 26 1.30 -7.12 0.33
CA GLN A 26 2.14 -6.93 1.51
C GLN A 26 2.44 -5.46 1.79
N THR A 27 2.75 -4.70 0.74
CA THR A 27 3.03 -3.27 0.84
C THR A 27 1.82 -2.53 1.39
N LEU A 28 0.62 -2.83 0.89
CA LEU A 28 -0.63 -2.23 1.38
C LEU A 28 -0.96 -2.66 2.82
N GLU A 29 -0.76 -3.93 3.16
CA GLU A 29 -0.92 -4.44 4.53
C GLU A 29 0.00 -3.68 5.50
N THR A 30 1.26 -3.50 5.12
CA THR A 30 2.26 -2.74 5.91
C THR A 30 1.86 -1.27 6.01
N ALA A 31 1.44 -0.65 4.91
CA ALA A 31 0.97 0.73 4.89
C ALA A 31 -0.22 0.92 5.83
N PHE A 32 -1.18 -0.02 5.85
CA PHE A 32 -2.36 0.07 6.71
C PHE A 32 -1.99 -0.12 8.19
N SER A 33 -1.05 -1.00 8.49
CA SER A 33 -0.53 -1.17 9.86
C SER A 33 0.08 0.12 10.43
N ILE A 34 0.76 0.90 9.58
CA ILE A 34 1.48 2.12 10.01
C ILE A 34 0.59 3.37 9.95
N PHE A 35 -0.15 3.57 8.87
CA PHE A 35 -0.89 4.80 8.57
C PHE A 35 -2.41 4.64 8.70
N GLY A 36 -2.91 3.43 8.94
CA GLY A 36 -4.33 3.15 9.11
C GLY A 36 -5.17 3.56 7.91
N ASN A 37 -6.32 4.18 8.18
CA ASN A 37 -7.32 4.52 7.16
C ASN A 37 -6.83 5.54 6.11
N ASP A 38 -5.71 6.24 6.35
CA ASP A 38 -5.13 7.18 5.39
C ASP A 38 -4.75 6.49 4.07
N VAL A 39 -4.43 5.19 4.14
CA VAL A 39 -4.16 4.33 2.98
C VAL A 39 -5.32 4.32 1.98
N TYR A 40 -6.57 4.33 2.46
CA TYR A 40 -7.74 4.27 1.57
C TYR A 40 -7.81 5.49 0.66
N SER A 41 -7.61 6.69 1.22
CA SER A 41 -7.61 7.93 0.45
C SER A 41 -6.49 7.94 -0.60
N LYS A 42 -5.33 7.39 -0.22
CA LYS A 42 -4.16 7.29 -1.09
C LYS A 42 -4.36 6.26 -2.21
N LEU A 43 -5.02 5.14 -1.93
CA LEU A 43 -5.37 4.11 -2.90
C LEU A 43 -6.34 4.64 -3.95
N GLU A 44 -7.36 5.38 -3.53
CA GLU A 44 -8.27 6.02 -4.48
C GLU A 44 -7.57 7.02 -5.39
N GLN A 45 -6.58 7.74 -4.86
CA GLN A 45 -5.76 8.64 -5.66
C GLN A 45 -4.88 7.85 -6.64
N ALA A 46 -4.23 6.78 -6.18
CA ALA A 46 -3.40 5.91 -7.00
C ALA A 46 -4.20 5.33 -8.18
N GLU A 47 -5.39 4.79 -7.91
CA GLU A 47 -6.31 4.24 -8.93
C GLU A 47 -6.72 5.30 -9.97
N LYS A 48 -7.02 6.54 -9.53
CA LYS A 48 -7.38 7.64 -10.44
C LYS A 48 -6.22 8.08 -11.33
N GLU A 49 -5.00 7.93 -10.84
CA GLU A 49 -3.78 8.34 -11.54
C GLU A 49 -3.10 7.19 -12.30
N ASP A 50 -3.68 5.97 -12.28
CA ASP A 50 -3.08 4.75 -12.82
C ASP A 50 -1.67 4.48 -12.23
N LYS A 51 -1.55 4.68 -10.91
CA LYS A 51 -0.33 4.57 -10.12
C LYS A 51 -0.46 3.54 -9.01
N LYS A 52 0.66 3.21 -8.37
CA LYS A 52 0.71 2.38 -7.16
C LYS A 52 1.20 3.17 -5.95
N ILE A 53 0.92 2.65 -4.75
CA ILE A 53 1.52 3.16 -3.52
C ILE A 53 2.89 2.49 -3.31
N GLU A 54 3.88 3.30 -2.96
CA GLU A 54 5.17 2.85 -2.44
C GLU A 54 5.40 3.44 -1.04
N LEU A 55 6.00 2.63 -0.17
CA LEU A 55 6.41 3.03 1.17
C LEU A 55 7.77 3.74 1.11
N ILE A 56 7.87 4.89 1.79
CA ILE A 56 9.12 5.63 1.91
C ILE A 56 9.76 5.28 3.25
N GLU A 57 11.02 4.87 3.20
CA GLU A 57 11.86 4.72 4.38
C GLU A 57 12.71 5.98 4.55
N ASP A 58 12.70 6.55 5.74
CA ASP A 58 13.65 7.60 6.10
C ASP A 58 14.90 6.94 6.69
N SER A 59 16.06 7.24 6.13
CA SER A 59 17.36 6.71 6.58
C SER A 59 17.68 7.04 8.04
N SER A 60 16.96 8.00 8.65
CA SER A 60 17.13 8.39 10.05
C SER A 60 16.29 7.59 11.05
N VAL A 61 15.38 6.72 10.59
CA VAL A 61 14.56 5.84 11.45
C VAL A 61 14.77 4.40 11.01
N GLU A 62 15.50 3.62 11.81
CA GLU A 62 15.78 2.21 11.50
C GLU A 62 14.48 1.37 11.53
N GLY A 63 14.14 0.78 10.38
CA GLY A 63 13.20 -0.36 10.30
C GLY A 63 11.72 -0.05 10.16
N ALA A 64 11.30 1.21 10.00
CA ALA A 64 9.89 1.55 9.77
C ALA A 64 9.72 2.58 8.64
N PRO A 65 8.81 2.33 7.67
CA PRO A 65 8.37 3.34 6.72
C PRO A 65 7.84 4.59 7.42
N THR A 66 8.23 5.75 6.91
CA THR A 66 7.82 7.06 7.44
C THR A 66 6.80 7.77 6.56
N GLY A 67 6.55 7.27 5.35
CA GLY A 67 5.52 7.83 4.47
C GLY A 67 5.06 6.94 3.33
N MET A 68 4.13 7.48 2.52
CA MET A 68 3.58 6.86 1.31
C MET A 68 3.63 7.83 0.13
N LYS A 69 4.12 7.37 -1.02
CA LYS A 69 4.05 8.12 -2.30
C LYS A 69 3.39 7.29 -3.39
N LEU A 70 3.00 7.98 -4.46
CA LEU A 70 2.47 7.36 -5.67
C LEU A 70 3.59 7.19 -6.69
N ILE A 71 3.67 6.02 -7.31
CA ILE A 71 4.64 5.67 -8.36
C ILE A 71 3.96 5.25 -9.65
#